data_AF-A0A413G4H5-F1
#
_entry.id   AF-A0A413G4H5-F1
#
_cell.length_a   1.000
_cell.length_b   1.000
_cell.length_c   1.000
_cell.angle_alpha   90.00
_cell.angle_beta   90.00
_cell.angle_gamma   90.00
#
_symmetry.space_group_name_H-M   'P 1'
#
loop_
_entity.id
_entity.type
_entity.pdbx_description
1 polymer ?
#
loop_
_entity_poly.entity_id
_entity_poly.type
_entity_poly.pdbx_seq_one_letter_code
_entity_poly.pdbx_strand_id
1 'polypeptide(L)' 'MDLFDAAKKVLENNMGVKPGEPVLIVTDDEKLPIGQALYRAACALGAEAALAVTPPAP' A
#
# COMPACT_ATOMS: atom_id res chain seq x y z
N MET A 1 -2.24 14.48 -9.35
CA MET A 1 -1.68 13.15 -9.01
C MET A 1 -2.72 12.51 -8.12
N ASP A 2 -3.27 11.38 -8.53
CA ASP A 2 -4.24 10.67 -7.70
C ASP A 2 -3.53 9.89 -6.58
N LEU A 3 -4.30 9.34 -5.65
CA LEU A 3 -3.76 8.59 -4.51
C LEU A 3 -2.97 7.34 -4.96
N PHE A 4 -3.36 6.74 -6.08
CA PHE A 4 -2.73 5.53 -6.62
C PHE A 4 -1.36 5.84 -7.21
N ASP A 5 -1.23 6.91 -8.00
CA ASP A 5 0.05 7.37 -8.55
C ASP A 5 1.05 7.71 -7.44
N ALA A 6 0.57 8.37 -6.38
CA ALA A 6 1.40 8.70 -5.23
C ALA A 6 1.86 7.43 -4.49
N ALA A 7 0.93 6.50 -4.23
CA ALA A 7 1.21 5.22 -3.59
C ALA A 7 2.23 4.40 -4.39
N LYS A 8 2.05 4.29 -5.71
CA LYS A 8 2.98 3.57 -6.59
C LYS A 8 4.39 4.15 -6.52
N LYS A 9 4.52 5.49 -6.56
CA LYS A 9 5.83 6.16 -6.43
C LYS A 9 6.50 5.90 -5.08
N VAL A 10 5.75 5.88 -3.98
CA VAL A 10 6.29 5.56 -2.66
C VAL A 10 6.83 4.13 -2.64
N LEU A 11 6.07 3.17 -3.16
CA LEU A 11 6.47 1.77 -3.18
C LEU A 11 7.68 1.52 -4.11
N GLU A 12 7.68 2.10 -5.31
CA GLU A 12 8.80 1.96 -6.26
C GLU A 12 10.08 2.66 -5.79
N ASN A 13 9.98 3.93 -5.37
CA ASN A 13 11.16 4.77 -5.18
C ASN A 13 11.67 4.81 -3.74
N ASN A 14 10.78 4.68 -2.74
CA ASN A 14 11.17 4.76 -1.34
C ASN A 14 11.39 3.37 -0.74
N MET A 15 10.54 2.41 -1.11
CA MET A 15 10.60 1.04 -0.58
C MET A 15 11.31 0.08 -1.53
N GLY A 16 11.43 0.42 -2.82
CA GLY A 16 12.18 -0.37 -3.79
C GLY A 16 11.49 -1.67 -4.21
N VAL A 17 10.17 -1.74 -4.10
CA VAL A 17 9.39 -2.99 -4.17
C VAL A 17 9.68 -3.79 -5.44
N LYS A 18 9.86 -5.11 -5.28
CA LYS A 18 10.11 -6.05 -6.39
C LYS A 18 8.92 -6.98 -6.66
N PRO A 19 8.73 -7.41 -7.92
CA PRO A 19 7.74 -8.44 -8.24
C PRO A 19 7.98 -9.72 -7.44
N GLY A 20 6.92 -10.32 -6.92
CA GLY A 20 6.94 -11.55 -6.13
C GLY A 20 7.38 -11.37 -4.66
N GLU A 21 7.75 -10.17 -4.23
CA GLU A 21 8.07 -9.96 -2.82
C GLU A 21 6.79 -9.78 -1.98
N PRO A 22 6.77 -10.27 -0.72
CA PRO A 22 5.64 -10.05 0.17
C PRO A 22 5.60 -8.62 0.69
N VAL A 23 4.43 -7.98 0.60
CA VAL A 23 4.21 -6.60 1.09
C VAL A 23 2.99 -6.55 1.99
N LEU A 24 3.17 -6.11 3.24
CA LEU A 24 2.06 -5.89 4.18
C LEU A 24 1.80 -4.40 4.36
N ILE A 25 0.60 -3.97 4.01
CA ILE A 25 0.09 -2.64 4.28
C ILE A 25 -0.72 -2.70 5.57
N VAL A 26 -0.40 -1.85 6.53
CA VAL A 26 -1.16 -1.70 7.78
C VAL A 26 -1.77 -0.30 7.82
N THR A 27 -3.06 -0.21 8.07
CA THR A 27 -3.78 1.06 8.13
C THR A 27 -4.87 1.02 9.20
N ASP A 28 -5.31 2.19 9.64
CA ASP A 28 -6.50 2.31 10.47
C ASP A 28 -7.77 2.55 9.63
N ASP A 29 -8.94 2.38 10.26
CA ASP A 29 -10.24 2.58 9.61
C ASP A 29 -10.39 3.97 8.97
N GLU A 30 -9.84 5.02 9.60
CA GLU A 30 -9.93 6.39 9.09
C GLU A 30 -9.08 6.60 7.82
N LYS A 31 -7.94 5.92 7.75
CA LYS A 31 -6.97 6.02 6.64
C LYS A 31 -7.12 4.89 5.63
N LEU A 32 -8.18 4.09 5.72
CA LEU A 32 -8.44 2.97 4.80
C LEU A 32 -8.33 3.35 3.31
N PRO A 33 -8.79 4.51 2.82
CA PRO A 33 -8.61 4.89 1.41
C PRO A 33 -7.13 4.98 1.00
N ILE A 34 -6.25 5.44 1.90
CA ILE A 34 -4.79 5.49 1.67
C ILE A 34 -4.21 4.08 1.67
N GLY A 35 -4.58 3.26 2.66
CA GLY A 35 -4.14 1.87 2.71
C GLY A 35 -4.56 1.06 1.48
N GLN A 36 -5.78 1.27 0.98
CA GLN A 36 -6.26 0.64 -0.25
C GLN A 36 -5.49 1.08 -1.50
N ALA A 37 -5.11 2.37 -1.59
CA ALA A 37 -4.29 2.84 -2.70
C ALA A 37 -2.89 2.21 -2.69
N LEU A 38 -2.25 2.11 -1.52
CA LEU A 38 -0.97 1.41 -1.33
C LEU A 38 -1.09 -0.07 -1.67
N TYR A 39 -2.13 -0.75 -1.20
CA TYR A 39 -2.38 -2.15 -1.51
C TYR A 39 -2.53 -2.39 -3.02
N ARG A 40 -3.38 -1.61 -3.70
CA ARG A 40 -3.58 -1.74 -5.15
C ARG A 40 -2.31 -1.42 -5.93
N ALA A 41 -1.55 -0.42 -5.50
CA ALA A 41 -0.28 -0.08 -6.11
C ALA A 41 0.74 -1.22 -5.96
N ALA A 42 0.84 -1.85 -4.78
CA ALA A 42 1.69 -3.01 -4.56
C ALA A 42 1.31 -4.19 -5.48
N CYS A 43 0.01 -4.50 -5.60
CA CYS A 43 -0.48 -5.50 -6.55
C CYS A 43 -0.10 -5.16 -8.00
N ALA A 44 -0.22 -3.88 -8.40
CA ALA A 44 0.13 -3.43 -9.73
C ALA A 44 1.64 -3.49 -10.03
N LEU A 45 2.50 -3.52 -9.00
CA LEU A 45 3.94 -3.76 -9.10
C LEU A 45 4.29 -5.25 -9.15
N GLY A 46 3.29 -6.14 -9.04
CA GLY A 46 3.48 -7.59 -9.04
C GLY A 46 3.93 -8.15 -7.69
N ALA A 47 3.80 -7.39 -6.60
CA ALA A 47 4.09 -7.88 -5.25
C ALA A 47 2.98 -8.81 -4.74
N GLU A 48 3.33 -9.68 -3.79
CA GLU A 48 2.39 -10.49 -3.02
C GLU A 48 1.84 -9.65 -1.86
N ALA A 49 0.87 -8.78 -2.17
CA ALA A 49 0.39 -7.78 -1.23
C ALA A 49 -0.74 -8.29 -0.30
N ALA A 50 -0.73 -7.82 0.94
CA ALA A 50 -1.82 -7.98 1.92
C ALA A 50 -2.15 -6.64 2.59
N LEU A 51 -3.40 -6.48 3.02
CA LEU A 51 -3.88 -5.29 3.75
C LEU A 51 -4.43 -5.72 5.11
N ALA A 52 -3.85 -5.20 6.19
CA ALA A 52 -4.36 -5.30 7.55
C ALA A 52 -4.99 -3.97 7.95
N VAL A 53 -6.20 -4.04 8.49
CA VAL A 53 -6.94 -2.87 8.99
C VAL A 53 -7.09 -2.99 10.50
N THR A 54 -6.77 -1.92 11.20
CA THR A 54 -6.92 -1.82 12.66
C THR A 54 -7.93 -0.73 13.03
N PRO A 55 -8.51 -0.77 14.24
CA PRO A 55 -9.21 0.39 14.77
C PRO A 55 -8.30 1.64 14.78
N PRO A 56 -8.88 2.85 14.75
CA PRO A 56 -8.13 4.08 14.88
C PRO A 56 -7.32 4.09 16.18
N ALA A 57 -6.12 4.68 16.11
CA ALA A 57 -5.32 4.90 17.29
C ALA A 57 -6.09 5.77 18.30
N PRO A 58 -6.04 5.46 19.60
CA PRO A 58 -6.72 6.25 20.64
C PRO A 58 -6.17 7.67 20.78
#